data_AF-A0AAW4YD37-F1
#
_entry.id   AF-A0AAW4YD37-F1
#
_cell.length_a   1.000
_cell.length_b   1.000
_cell.length_c   1.000
_cell.angle_alpha   90.00
_cell.angle_beta   90.00
_cell.angle_gamma   90.00
#
_symmetry.space_group_name_H-M   'P 1'
#
loop_
_entity.id
_entity.type
_entity.pdbx_description
1 polymer ?
#
loop_
_entity_poly.entity_id
_entity_poly.type
_entity_poly.pdbx_seq_one_letter_code
_entity_poly.pdbx_strand_id
1 'polypeptide(L)'
;PAGEDCEVCGSPMVIKMGRYGKFMACSNFPDCRNTKAIVKSIGVKCPKCNDGDVVERKSKKNRVFYGCSKYPECDFISWDKPIGRDCPKCNQYLVENKKGKTTQVICSNCDYKEAAQK
;
A
#
# COMPACT_ATOMS: atom_id res chain seq x y z
N PRO A 1 19.06 9.86 6.27
CA PRO A 1 18.00 10.34 7.19
C PRO A 1 16.61 10.14 6.57
N ALA A 2 15.64 9.66 7.34
CA ALA A 2 14.27 9.45 6.88
C ALA A 2 13.41 10.74 6.91
N GLY A 3 13.94 11.81 7.50
CA GLY A 3 13.24 13.09 7.66
C GLY A 3 12.40 13.19 8.93
N GLU A 4 12.32 12.13 9.72
CA GLU A 4 11.63 12.08 11.02
C GLU A 4 12.58 11.62 12.13
N ASP A 5 12.39 12.17 13.33
CA ASP A 5 13.12 11.79 14.54
C ASP A 5 12.39 10.69 15.31
N CYS A 6 13.17 9.90 16.05
CA CYS A 6 12.66 8.78 16.81
C CYS A 6 11.88 9.27 18.06
N GLU A 7 10.61 8.92 18.17
CA GLU A 7 9.73 9.28 19.30
C GLU A 7 10.25 8.87 20.68
N VAL A 8 11.11 7.85 20.75
CA VAL A 8 11.65 7.32 22.01
C VAL A 8 12.90 8.06 22.49
N CYS A 9 13.74 8.58 21.58
CA CYS A 9 15.08 9.09 21.95
C CYS A 9 15.49 10.38 21.23
N GLY A 10 14.64 10.93 20.35
CA GLY A 10 14.92 12.14 19.58
C GLY A 10 16.01 12.01 18.51
N SER A 11 16.67 10.86 18.40
CA SER A 11 17.68 10.63 17.36
C SER A 11 17.06 10.44 15.98
N PRO A 12 17.74 10.82 14.89
CA PRO A 12 17.19 10.74 13.54
C PRO A 12 16.88 9.29 13.15
N MET A 13 15.75 9.07 12.48
CA MET A 13 15.46 7.77 11.89
C MET A 13 16.17 7.61 10.54
N VAL A 14 16.54 6.37 10.22
CA VAL A 14 17.17 5.98 8.96
C VAL A 14 16.35 4.90 8.27
N ILE A 15 16.23 4.98 6.95
CA ILE A 15 15.54 3.97 6.14
C ILE A 15 16.49 2.80 5.92
N LYS A 16 16.13 1.62 6.44
CA LYS A 16 16.83 0.36 6.20
C LYS A 16 15.94 -0.59 5.39
N MET A 17 16.56 -1.57 4.73
CA MET A 17 15.85 -2.61 3.98
C MET A 17 15.91 -3.91 4.76
N GLY A 18 14.74 -4.47 5.09
CA GLY A 18 14.60 -5.75 5.79
C GLY A 18 13.84 -6.77 4.96
N ARG A 19 13.58 -7.95 5.56
CA ARG A 19 12.85 -9.06 4.91
C ARG A 19 11.48 -8.65 4.36
N TYR A 20 10.80 -7.72 5.03
CA TYR A 20 9.43 -7.28 4.69
C TYR A 20 9.39 -6.02 3.82
N GLY A 21 10.55 -5.45 3.47
CA GLY A 21 10.64 -4.21 2.70
C GLY A 21 11.43 -3.13 3.44
N LYS A 22 11.26 -1.89 2.98
CA LYS A 22 11.89 -0.72 3.61
C LYS A 22 11.18 -0.41 4.94
N PHE A 23 11.95 -0.08 5.96
CA PHE A 23 11.45 0.33 7.26
C PHE A 23 12.34 1.43 7.83
N MET A 24 11.78 2.27 8.70
CA MET A 24 12.54 3.26 9.45
C MET A 24 13.06 2.60 10.72
N ALA A 25 14.35 2.75 10.99
CA ALA A 25 15.01 2.32 12.22
C ALA A 25 15.66 3.53 12.89
N CYS A 26 15.72 3.55 14.22
CA CYS A 26 16.51 4.55 14.92
C CYS A 26 17.99 4.46 14.53
N SER A 27 18.66 5.60 14.36
CA SER A 27 20.11 5.65 14.14
C SER A 27 20.90 5.19 15.37
N ASN A 28 20.34 5.36 16.57
CA ASN A 28 21.00 5.09 17.85
C ASN A 28 20.89 3.62 18.29
N PHE A 29 20.88 2.68 17.35
CA PHE A 29 20.92 1.25 17.65
C PHE A 29 22.36 0.87 18.06
N PRO A 30 22.59 0.10 19.16
CA PRO A 30 21.67 -0.81 19.86
C PRO A 30 20.86 -0.21 21.02
N ASP A 31 21.14 1.01 21.45
CA ASP A 31 20.54 1.64 22.64
C ASP A 31 19.05 1.95 22.45
N CYS A 32 18.64 2.29 21.22
CA CYS A 32 17.24 2.45 20.84
C CYS A 32 16.86 1.46 19.72
N ARG A 33 15.96 0.52 20.05
CA ARG A 33 15.43 -0.49 19.11
C ARG A 33 14.12 -0.08 18.43
N ASN A 34 13.78 1.21 18.46
CA ASN A 34 12.56 1.69 17.83
C ASN A 34 12.61 1.49 16.30
N THR A 35 11.55 0.91 15.75
CA THR A 35 11.40 0.72 14.30
C THR A 35 9.97 1.04 13.89
N LYS A 36 9.82 1.71 12.75
CA LYS A 36 8.52 2.01 12.14
C LYS A 36 8.47 1.38 10.75
N ALA A 37 7.37 0.71 10.43
CA ALA A 37 7.16 0.18 9.09
C ALA A 37 6.88 1.34 8.12
N ILE A 38 7.58 1.40 6.99
CA ILE A 38 7.25 2.35 5.93
C ILE A 38 6.16 1.70 5.09
N VAL A 39 4.94 2.16 5.31
CA VAL A 39 3.79 1.69 4.56
C VAL A 39 3.68 2.51 3.28
N LYS A 40 3.85 1.86 2.13
CA LYS A 40 3.76 2.54 0.84
C LYS A 40 2.29 2.65 0.44
N SER A 41 1.69 3.83 0.63
CA SER A 41 0.38 4.13 0.07
C SER A 41 0.48 4.25 -1.45
N ILE A 42 -0.54 3.76 -2.15
CA ILE A 42 -0.64 3.89 -3.61
C ILE A 42 -1.34 5.19 -4.04
N GLY A 43 -1.69 6.06 -3.08
CA GLY A 43 -2.43 7.31 -3.33
C GLY A 43 -3.91 7.08 -3.67
N VAL A 44 -4.44 5.91 -3.34
CA VAL A 44 -5.84 5.53 -3.60
C VAL A 44 -6.58 5.44 -2.28
N LYS A 45 -7.71 6.13 -2.18
CA LYS A 45 -8.61 6.02 -1.04
C LYS A 45 -9.25 4.63 -1.01
N CYS A 46 -9.45 4.13 0.20
CA CYS A 46 -10.07 2.83 0.42
C CYS A 46 -11.51 2.86 -0.08
N PRO A 47 -11.91 2.02 -1.05
CA PRO A 47 -13.26 2.04 -1.59
C PRO A 47 -14.32 1.55 -0.59
N LYS A 48 -13.89 0.91 0.51
CA LYS A 48 -14.81 0.43 1.56
C LYS A 48 -15.13 1.50 2.61
N CYS A 49 -14.14 2.29 3.03
CA CYS A 49 -14.33 3.27 4.12
C CYS A 49 -14.14 4.73 3.71
N ASN A 50 -13.62 5.03 2.51
CA ASN A 50 -13.30 6.36 1.99
C ASN A 50 -12.36 7.25 2.83
N ASP A 51 -12.08 6.87 4.07
CA ASP A 51 -11.25 7.65 5.00
C ASP A 51 -9.81 7.12 5.11
N GLY A 52 -9.59 5.84 4.80
CA GLY A 52 -8.25 5.24 4.86
C GLY A 52 -7.60 5.20 3.48
N ASP A 53 -6.28 5.26 3.45
CA ASP A 53 -5.52 5.01 2.22
C ASP A 53 -5.29 3.52 1.99
N VAL A 54 -5.28 3.10 0.73
CA VAL A 54 -4.87 1.76 0.33
C VAL A 54 -3.35 1.70 0.29
N VAL A 55 -2.82 0.67 0.94
CA VAL A 55 -1.39 0.47 1.15
C VAL A 55 -0.93 -0.87 0.61
N GLU A 56 0.25 -0.89 0.03
CA GLU A 56 0.89 -2.10 -0.49
C GLU A 56 1.55 -2.88 0.66
N ARG A 57 1.19 -4.16 0.81
CA ARG A 57 1.71 -5.09 1.81
C ARG A 57 2.19 -6.39 1.16
N LYS A 58 3.08 -7.12 1.84
CA LYS A 58 3.58 -8.42 1.37
C LYS A 58 3.11 -9.54 2.30
N SER A 59 2.58 -10.60 1.72
CA SER A 59 2.18 -11.80 2.45
C SER A 59 3.40 -12.66 2.83
N LYS A 60 3.20 -13.65 3.72
CA LYS A 60 4.23 -14.63 4.10
C LYS A 60 4.83 -15.38 2.89
N LYS A 61 4.05 -15.54 1.81
CA LYS A 61 4.47 -16.16 0.54
C LYS A 61 5.11 -15.16 -0.44
N ASN A 62 5.49 -13.97 0.01
CA ASN A 62 6.05 -12.90 -0.80
C ASN A 62 5.13 -12.39 -1.93
N ARG A 63 3.83 -12.71 -1.89
CA ARG A 63 2.81 -12.14 -2.79
C ARG A 63 2.37 -10.78 -2.26
N VAL A 64 2.38 -9.78 -3.14
CA VAL A 64 1.91 -8.42 -2.84
C VAL A 64 0.38 -8.41 -2.78
N PHE A 65 -0.16 -7.66 -1.82
CA PHE A 65 -1.58 -7.38 -1.69
C PHE A 65 -1.77 -5.93 -1.23
N TYR A 66 -2.94 -5.39 -1.44
CA TYR A 66 -3.32 -4.03 -1.14
C TYR A 66 -4.34 -4.06 -0.01
N GLY A 67 -4.04 -3.42 1.11
CA GLY A 67 -4.93 -3.37 2.28
C GLY A 67 -5.26 -1.95 2.68
N CYS A 68 -6.29 -1.74 3.51
CA CYS A 68 -6.50 -0.43 4.12
C CYS A 68 -5.41 -0.12 5.16
N SER A 69 -5.01 1.14 5.24
CA SER A 69 -4.14 1.67 6.30
C SER A 69 -4.80 1.63 7.68
N LYS A 70 -6.12 1.82 7.76
CA LYS A 70 -6.91 1.84 9.01
C LYS A 70 -7.26 0.45 9.56
N TYR A 71 -6.56 -0.61 9.19
CA TYR A 71 -6.78 -1.91 9.82
C TYR A 71 -6.46 -1.82 11.34
N PRO A 72 -7.33 -2.24 12.27
CA PRO A 72 -8.47 -3.18 12.11
C PRO A 72 -9.84 -2.56 11.83
N GLU A 73 -9.99 -1.24 11.84
CA GLU A 73 -11.27 -0.55 11.57
C GLU A 73 -11.78 -0.83 10.15
N CYS A 74 -10.87 -1.03 9.20
CA CYS A 74 -11.19 -1.43 7.84
C CYS A 74 -10.40 -2.68 7.43
N ASP A 75 -11.14 -3.73 7.08
CA ASP A 75 -10.70 -5.06 6.64
C ASP A 75 -10.56 -5.17 5.11
N PHE A 76 -10.55 -4.05 4.38
CA PHE A 76 -10.40 -4.06 2.93
C PHE A 76 -9.06 -4.68 2.52
N ILE A 77 -9.14 -5.70 1.65
CA ILE A 77 -7.99 -6.41 1.08
C ILE A 77 -8.28 -6.66 -0.40
N SER A 78 -7.32 -6.35 -1.26
CA SER A 78 -7.33 -6.63 -2.69
C SER A 78 -6.00 -7.24 -3.13
N TRP A 79 -6.04 -8.22 -4.04
CA TRP A 79 -4.83 -8.78 -4.63
C TRP A 79 -4.31 -7.94 -5.81
N ASP A 80 -5.22 -7.27 -6.50
CA ASP A 80 -4.93 -6.39 -7.61
C ASP A 80 -4.90 -4.94 -7.14
N LYS A 81 -4.11 -4.11 -7.81
CA LYS A 81 -3.88 -2.72 -7.41
C LYS A 81 -5.11 -1.88 -7.75
N PRO A 82 -5.86 -1.33 -6.79
CA PRO A 82 -6.97 -0.46 -7.12
C PRO A 82 -6.42 0.88 -7.66
N ILE A 83 -7.13 1.48 -8.64
CA ILE A 83 -6.71 2.74 -9.28
C ILE A 83 -7.38 3.99 -8.69
N GLY A 84 -8.27 3.82 -7.70
CA GLY A 84 -9.00 4.93 -7.07
C GLY A 84 -10.01 5.61 -8.00
N ARG A 85 -10.42 4.91 -9.06
CA ARG A 85 -11.53 5.29 -9.93
C ARG A 85 -12.64 4.25 -9.83
N ASP A 86 -13.86 4.72 -9.91
CA ASP A 86 -15.05 3.87 -9.93
C ASP A 86 -15.44 3.53 -11.36
N CYS A 87 -16.03 2.36 -11.53
CA CYS A 87 -16.47 1.88 -12.83
C CYS A 87 -17.70 2.67 -13.30
N PRO A 88 -17.70 3.22 -14.53
CA PRO A 88 -18.83 3.99 -15.05
C PRO A 88 -20.10 3.14 -15.27
N LYS A 89 -19.98 1.79 -15.25
CA LYS A 89 -21.12 0.88 -15.46
C LYS A 89 -21.80 0.42 -14.17
N CYS A 90 -21.03 0.18 -13.11
CA CYS A 90 -21.53 -0.44 -11.88
C CYS A 90 -21.08 0.25 -10.59
N ASN A 91 -20.40 1.41 -10.71
CA ASN A 91 -19.93 2.22 -9.59
C ASN A 91 -18.99 1.50 -8.60
N GLN A 92 -18.34 0.42 -9.06
CA GLN A 92 -17.41 -0.37 -8.27
C GLN A 92 -15.97 0.01 -8.57
N TYR A 93 -15.08 -0.09 -7.58
CA TYR A 93 -13.66 0.24 -7.75
C TYR A 93 -13.00 -0.58 -8.88
N LEU A 94 -12.14 0.09 -9.63
CA LEU A 94 -11.36 -0.49 -10.72
C LEU A 94 -9.99 -0.95 -10.23
N VAL A 95 -9.46 -2.02 -10.83
CA VAL A 95 -8.16 -2.60 -10.48
C VAL A 95 -7.25 -2.75 -11.70
N GLU A 96 -5.94 -2.58 -11.51
CA GLU A 96 -4.92 -2.88 -12.51
C GLU A 96 -4.63 -4.38 -12.56
N ASN A 97 -4.81 -4.96 -13.75
CA ASN A 97 -4.33 -6.28 -14.10
C ASN A 97 -3.08 -6.15 -14.98
N LYS A 98 -1.94 -6.64 -14.48
CA LYS A 98 -0.68 -6.67 -15.24
C LYS A 98 -0.51 -8.02 -15.92
N LYS A 99 -0.61 -8.05 -17.25
CA LYS A 99 -0.26 -9.21 -18.09
C LYS A 99 1.07 -8.96 -18.79
N GLY A 100 2.17 -9.26 -18.11
CA GLY A 100 3.51 -9.07 -18.66
C GLY A 100 3.86 -7.58 -18.85
N LYS A 101 3.93 -7.12 -20.11
CA LYS A 101 4.26 -5.73 -20.46
C LYS A 101 3.04 -4.80 -20.57
N THR A 102 1.83 -5.35 -20.61
CA THR A 102 0.60 -4.55 -20.71
C THR A 102 -0.11 -4.47 -19.36
N THR A 103 -0.49 -3.26 -18.98
CA THR A 103 -1.38 -3.01 -17.84
C THR A 103 -2.77 -2.75 -18.41
N GLN A 104 -3.76 -3.51 -17.97
CA GLN A 104 -5.16 -3.30 -18.29
C GLN A 104 -5.89 -2.99 -17.01
N VAL A 105 -6.82 -2.03 -17.04
CA VAL A 105 -7.71 -1.78 -15.92
C VAL A 105 -8.97 -2.58 -16.14
N ILE A 106 -9.38 -3.34 -15.13
CA ILE A 106 -10.58 -4.16 -15.16
C ILE A 106 -11.47 -3.79 -13.98
N CYS A 107 -12.78 -3.94 -14.15
CA CYS A 107 -13.69 -3.92 -13.02
C CYS A 107 -13.75 -5.31 -12.38
N SER A 108 -13.80 -5.36 -11.05
CA SER A 108 -13.94 -6.63 -10.32
C SER A 108 -15.35 -7.24 -10.43
N ASN A 109 -16.37 -6.45 -10.81
CA ASN A 109 -17.78 -6.88 -10.79
C ASN A 109 -18.46 -6.88 -12.18
N CYS A 110 -17.90 -6.24 -13.19
CA CYS A 110 -18.51 -6.20 -14.53
C CYS A 110 -17.46 -6.38 -15.63
N ASP A 111 -17.93 -6.53 -16.88
CA ASP A 111 -17.08 -6.70 -18.06
C ASP A 111 -16.37 -5.41 -18.53
N TYR A 112 -16.30 -4.38 -17.68
CA TYR A 112 -15.57 -3.17 -18.00
C TYR A 112 -14.06 -3.43 -18.00
N LYS A 113 -13.43 -3.10 -19.14
CA LYS A 113 -12.00 -3.25 -19.38
C LYS A 113 -11.52 -2.05 -20.17
N GLU A 114 -10.42 -1.44 -19.73
CA GLU A 114 -9.74 -0.37 -20.46
C GLU A 114 -8.24 -0.64 -20.50
N ALA A 115 -7.56 -0.18 -21.55
CA ALA A 115 -6.10 -0.22 -21.59
C ALA A 115 -5.56 0.85 -20.65
N ALA A 116 -4.65 0.50 -19.73
CA ALA A 116 -4.07 1.50 -18.85
C ALA A 116 -3.26 2.49 -19.69
N GLN A 117 -3.64 3.76 -19.68
CA GLN A 117 -2.88 4.82 -20.31
C GLN A 117 -1.51 4.92 -19.63
N LYS A 118 -0.48 4.89 -20.48
CA LYS A 118 0.93 4.90 -20.11
C LYS A 118 1.38 6.32 -19.75
#